data_AF-A0A732U1J9-F1
#
_entry.id   AF-A0A732U1J9-F1
#
_cell.length_a   1.000
_cell.length_b   1.000
_cell.length_c   1.000
_cell.angle_alpha   90.00
_cell.angle_beta   90.00
_cell.angle_gamma   90.00
#
_symmetry.space_group_name_H-M   'P 1'
#
loop_
_entity.id
_entity.type
_entity.pdbx_description
1 polymer ?
#
loop_
_entity_poly.entity_id
_entity_poly.type
_entity_poly.pdbx_seq_one_letter_code
_entity_poly.pdbx_strand_id
1 'polypeptide(L)'
;MTTNKTSLSRLTKVRHRNELNSTLSTLPMAAKKVLFLAMCQINSKNEFDDDHIFYVTVADYIKWVQVKPDAAYLALRDGSNILDTTLLKLKHDEILELSSDLGFKFTKSNVPDSMNLSLTVFSTYYRNEGRVGIKFTKEAKRFLCKLIGEEKRYTTQVLLSVVRLTSVNAASLYQLIRKIY
;
A
#
# COMPACT_ATOMS: atom_id res chain seq x y z
N MET A 1 14.76 -16.11 -12.78
CA MET A 1 14.53 -15.78 -11.36
C MET A 1 13.06 -15.97 -11.06
N THR A 2 12.73 -17.08 -10.42
CA THR A 2 11.37 -17.49 -10.09
C THR A 2 10.84 -16.62 -8.95
N THR A 3 9.95 -15.68 -9.29
CA THR A 3 9.10 -15.04 -8.29
C THR A 3 8.31 -16.16 -7.60
N ASN A 4 8.58 -16.41 -6.32
CA ASN A 4 7.70 -17.22 -5.48
C ASN A 4 6.34 -16.52 -5.45
N LYS A 5 5.45 -16.88 -6.37
CA LYS A 5 4.02 -16.58 -6.26
C LYS A 5 3.52 -17.41 -5.08
N THR A 6 3.67 -16.87 -3.88
CA THR A 6 2.93 -17.35 -2.70
C THR A 6 1.48 -17.43 -3.15
N SER A 7 0.90 -18.64 -3.14
CA SER A 7 -0.44 -18.84 -3.65
C SER A 7 -1.41 -17.98 -2.84
N LEU A 8 -1.91 -16.91 -3.48
CA LEU A 8 -2.88 -16.01 -2.87
C LEU A 8 -4.08 -16.85 -2.42
N SER A 9 -4.41 -16.74 -1.14
CA SER A 9 -5.54 -17.44 -0.53
C SER A 9 -6.55 -16.43 -0.02
N ARG A 10 -7.76 -16.90 0.31
CA ARG A 10 -8.80 -16.05 0.92
C ARG A 10 -8.37 -15.46 2.27
N LEU A 11 -7.34 -16.05 2.90
CA LEU A 11 -6.80 -15.66 4.20
C LEU A 11 -5.49 -14.89 4.08
N THR A 12 -5.06 -14.51 2.87
CA THR A 12 -3.86 -13.71 2.69
C THR A 12 -3.97 -12.42 3.49
N LYS A 13 -2.99 -12.18 4.35
CA LYS A 13 -2.90 -11.00 5.20
C LYS A 13 -1.96 -9.98 4.56
N VAL A 14 -2.34 -8.72 4.64
CA VAL A 14 -1.51 -7.57 4.27
C VAL A 14 -1.24 -6.78 5.54
N ARG A 15 0.03 -6.43 5.77
CA ARG A 15 0.49 -5.73 6.97
C ARG A 15 1.26 -4.47 6.57
N HIS A 16 1.04 -3.40 7.31
CA HIS A 16 1.77 -2.13 7.16
C HIS A 16 1.85 -1.38 8.49
N ARG A 17 2.77 -0.41 8.58
CA ARG A 17 2.94 0.51 9.72
C ARG A 17 1.74 1.44 9.90
N ASN A 18 1.33 1.70 11.15
CA ASN A 18 0.09 2.42 11.47
C ASN A 18 0.00 3.83 10.90
N GLU A 19 1.12 4.51 10.72
CA GLU A 19 1.25 5.85 10.16
C GLU A 19 0.75 5.89 8.71
N LEU A 20 0.81 4.75 8.00
CA LEU A 20 0.27 4.62 6.64
C LEU A 20 -1.28 4.65 6.59
N ASN A 21 -1.95 4.45 7.72
CA ASN A 21 -3.42 4.36 7.76
C ASN A 21 -4.10 5.66 7.30
N SER A 22 -3.55 6.82 7.65
CA SER A 22 -4.09 8.13 7.23
C SER A 22 -4.16 8.21 5.70
N THR A 23 -3.05 7.87 5.03
CA THR A 23 -2.93 7.87 3.57
C THR A 23 -3.89 6.87 2.94
N LEU A 24 -3.91 5.62 3.43
CA LEU A 24 -4.80 4.57 2.93
C LEU A 24 -6.29 4.90 3.10
N SER A 25 -6.67 5.58 4.19
CA SER A 25 -8.07 5.94 4.45
C SER A 25 -8.63 6.88 3.37
N THR A 26 -7.79 7.76 2.83
CA THR A 26 -8.15 8.79 1.82
C THR A 26 -8.13 8.28 0.39
N LEU A 27 -7.50 7.12 0.14
CA LEU A 27 -7.39 6.59 -1.22
C LEU A 27 -8.76 6.19 -1.79
N PRO A 28 -9.07 6.62 -3.03
CA PRO A 28 -10.20 6.10 -3.79
C PRO A 28 -10.14 4.57 -3.91
N MET A 29 -11.31 3.93 -4.01
CA MET A 29 -11.38 2.46 -4.00
C MET A 29 -10.61 1.78 -5.12
N ALA A 30 -10.53 2.39 -6.31
CA ALA A 30 -9.75 1.85 -7.43
C ALA A 30 -8.26 1.76 -7.05
N ALA A 31 -7.65 2.88 -6.65
CA ALA A 31 -6.26 2.95 -6.20
C ALA A 31 -5.99 2.04 -4.99
N LYS A 32 -6.90 2.03 -4.01
CA LYS A 32 -6.81 1.17 -2.81
C LYS A 32 -6.73 -0.31 -3.20
N LYS A 33 -7.60 -0.79 -4.09
CA LYS A 33 -7.61 -2.19 -4.51
C LYS A 33 -6.34 -2.58 -5.24
N VAL A 34 -5.86 -1.73 -6.14
CA VAL A 34 -4.59 -1.94 -6.86
C VAL A 34 -3.42 -2.01 -5.88
N LEU A 35 -3.34 -1.05 -4.95
CA LEU A 35 -2.29 -1.00 -3.94
C LEU A 35 -2.28 -2.25 -3.04
N PHE A 36 -3.44 -2.70 -2.56
CA PHE A 36 -3.50 -3.89 -1.71
C PHE A 36 -3.14 -5.18 -2.45
N LEU A 37 -3.44 -5.28 -3.75
CA LEU A 37 -2.99 -6.38 -4.61
C LEU A 37 -1.49 -6.33 -4.93
N ALA A 38 -0.86 -5.16 -4.87
CA ALA A 38 0.60 -5.05 -4.92
C ALA A 38 1.22 -5.42 -3.56
N MET A 39 0.69 -4.86 -2.47
CA MET A 39 1.18 -5.10 -1.11
C MET A 39 1.07 -6.57 -0.68
N CYS A 40 0.09 -7.33 -1.17
CA CYS A 40 -0.01 -8.75 -0.84
C CYS A 40 1.14 -9.61 -1.41
N GLN A 41 1.91 -9.07 -2.35
CA GLN A 41 3.11 -9.71 -2.89
C GLN A 41 4.34 -9.46 -2.01
N ILE A 42 4.26 -8.51 -1.07
CA ILE A 42 5.34 -8.16 -0.16
C ILE A 42 5.36 -9.14 1.01
N ASN A 43 6.49 -9.80 1.23
CA ASN A 43 6.74 -10.48 2.48
C ASN A 43 7.07 -9.44 3.57
N SER A 44 6.06 -9.05 4.35
CA SER A 44 6.20 -8.01 5.39
C SER A 44 7.35 -8.21 6.40
N LYS A 45 7.86 -9.44 6.58
CA LYS A 45 8.99 -9.72 7.48
C LYS A 45 10.34 -9.40 6.86
N ASN A 46 10.45 -9.50 5.54
CA ASN A 46 11.71 -9.39 4.81
C ASN A 46 11.76 -8.08 4.04
N GLU A 47 12.96 -7.56 3.85
CA GLU A 47 13.16 -6.44 2.94
C GLU A 47 13.07 -6.91 1.48
N PHE A 48 12.48 -6.08 0.62
CA PHE A 48 12.47 -6.28 -0.84
C PHE A 48 13.46 -5.34 -1.52
N ASP A 49 13.88 -5.65 -2.74
CA ASP A 49 14.89 -4.85 -3.45
C ASP A 49 14.37 -3.46 -3.84
N ASP A 50 15.24 -2.43 -3.77
CA ASP A 50 14.87 -1.04 -4.10
C ASP A 50 14.41 -0.89 -5.58
N ASP A 51 14.88 -1.78 -6.46
CA ASP A 51 14.52 -1.81 -7.87
C ASP A 51 13.37 -2.77 -8.21
N HIS A 52 12.76 -3.38 -7.19
CA HIS A 52 11.66 -4.31 -7.41
C HIS A 52 10.40 -3.59 -7.92
N ILE A 53 9.81 -4.13 -8.99
CA ILE A 53 8.55 -3.66 -9.57
C ILE A 53 7.48 -4.69 -9.28
N PHE A 54 6.43 -4.28 -8.58
CA PHE A 54 5.27 -5.09 -8.29
C PHE A 54 4.26 -4.99 -9.44
N TYR A 55 3.75 -6.13 -9.89
CA TYR A 55 2.81 -6.17 -11.01
C TYR A 55 1.43 -6.63 -10.55
N VAL A 56 0.40 -5.90 -10.94
CA VAL A 56 -1.01 -6.29 -10.74
C VAL A 56 -1.65 -6.47 -12.11
N THR A 57 -2.10 -7.69 -12.41
CA THR A 57 -2.72 -8.01 -13.71
C THR A 57 -4.24 -7.82 -13.64
N VAL A 58 -4.85 -7.57 -14.80
CA VAL A 58 -6.32 -7.53 -14.95
C VAL A 58 -6.94 -8.86 -14.52
N ALA A 59 -6.30 -9.98 -14.87
CA ALA A 59 -6.78 -11.31 -14.48
C ALA A 59 -6.83 -11.48 -12.95
N ASP A 60 -5.77 -11.08 -12.25
CA ASP A 60 -5.74 -11.10 -10.78
C ASP A 60 -6.78 -10.14 -10.19
N TYR A 61 -6.91 -8.94 -10.76
CA TYR A 61 -7.89 -7.95 -10.31
C TYR A 61 -9.33 -8.47 -10.43
N ILE A 62 -9.72 -9.02 -11.60
CA ILE A 62 -11.05 -9.62 -11.81
C ILE A 62 -11.30 -10.74 -10.80
N LYS A 63 -10.33 -11.64 -10.64
CA LYS A 63 -10.45 -12.80 -9.76
C LYS A 63 -10.69 -12.41 -8.30
N TRP A 64 -9.94 -11.44 -7.78
CA TRP A 64 -9.98 -11.08 -6.36
C TRP A 64 -11.02 -10.03 -6.02
N VAL A 65 -11.21 -9.05 -6.91
CA VAL A 65 -12.16 -7.94 -6.71
C VAL A 65 -13.58 -8.31 -7.15
N GLN A 66 -13.74 -9.31 -8.03
CA GLN A 66 -15.02 -9.75 -8.59
C GLN A 66 -15.78 -8.66 -9.35
N VAL A 67 -15.10 -8.04 -10.32
CA VAL A 67 -15.68 -7.03 -11.22
C VAL A 67 -15.72 -7.53 -12.66
N LYS A 68 -16.56 -6.91 -13.48
CA LYS A 68 -16.60 -7.17 -14.92
C LYS A 68 -15.26 -6.79 -15.57
N PRO A 69 -14.83 -7.49 -16.64
CA PRO A 69 -13.56 -7.22 -17.31
C PRO A 69 -13.38 -5.75 -17.72
N ASP A 70 -14.37 -5.13 -18.36
CA ASP A 70 -14.29 -3.74 -18.82
C ASP A 70 -14.05 -2.75 -17.68
N ALA A 71 -14.73 -2.98 -16.55
CA ALA A 71 -14.56 -2.17 -15.34
C ALA A 71 -13.19 -2.40 -14.69
N ALA A 72 -12.60 -3.60 -14.81
CA ALA A 72 -11.29 -3.92 -14.26
C ALA A 72 -10.17 -3.14 -14.98
N TYR A 73 -10.22 -3.06 -16.31
CA TYR A 73 -9.26 -2.30 -17.10
C TYR A 73 -9.25 -0.81 -16.73
N LEU A 74 -10.45 -0.21 -16.65
CA LEU A 74 -10.61 1.19 -16.24
C LEU A 74 -10.11 1.39 -14.81
N ALA A 75 -10.53 0.53 -13.86
CA ALA A 75 -10.13 0.64 -12.47
C ALA A 75 -8.61 0.49 -12.25
N LEU A 76 -7.94 -0.36 -13.03
CA LEU A 76 -6.49 -0.51 -12.96
C LEU A 76 -5.76 0.72 -13.47
N ARG A 77 -6.17 1.27 -14.62
CA ARG A 77 -5.58 2.48 -15.20
C ARG A 77 -5.82 3.70 -14.30
N ASP A 78 -7.05 3.90 -13.85
CA ASP A 78 -7.38 5.04 -13.00
C ASP A 78 -6.69 4.88 -11.62
N GLY A 79 -6.64 3.65 -11.11
CA GLY A 79 -5.91 3.29 -9.91
C GLY A 79 -4.41 3.58 -10.01
N SER A 80 -3.76 3.26 -11.12
CA SER A 80 -2.33 3.57 -11.31
C SER A 80 -2.08 5.08 -11.33
N ASN A 81 -2.89 5.84 -12.08
CA ASN A 81 -2.72 7.30 -12.18
C ASN A 81 -2.86 8.00 -10.81
N ILE A 82 -3.76 7.50 -9.96
CA ILE A 82 -3.92 8.00 -8.59
C ILE A 82 -2.72 7.61 -7.73
N LEU A 83 -2.24 6.37 -7.82
CA LEU A 83 -1.09 5.90 -7.04
C LEU A 83 0.22 6.60 -7.39
N ASP A 84 0.37 7.02 -8.65
CA ASP A 84 1.52 7.78 -9.13
C ASP A 84 1.64 9.16 -8.44
N THR A 85 0.51 9.75 -8.06
CA THR A 85 0.42 11.07 -7.43
C THR A 85 0.16 11.00 -5.92
N THR A 86 0.13 9.79 -5.34
CA THR A 86 -0.19 9.60 -3.92
C THR A 86 0.99 9.97 -3.02
N LEU A 87 0.70 10.82 -2.02
CA LEU A 87 1.65 11.26 -1.01
C LEU A 87 1.33 10.63 0.35
N LEU A 88 2.37 10.14 1.01
CA LEU A 88 2.43 9.81 2.43
C LEU A 88 2.45 11.10 3.24
N LYS A 89 1.41 11.34 4.02
CA LYS A 89 1.30 12.54 4.88
C LYS A 89 1.73 12.18 6.29
N LEU A 90 2.85 12.72 6.73
CA LEU A 90 3.37 12.56 8.09
C LEU A 90 3.08 13.81 8.92
N LYS A 91 2.60 13.62 10.14
CA LYS A 91 2.41 14.66 11.15
C LYS A 91 3.66 14.86 11.99
N HIS A 92 3.76 16.00 12.65
CA HIS A 92 4.84 16.35 13.60
C HIS A 92 5.36 15.17 14.44
N ASP A 93 4.48 14.48 15.19
CA ASP A 93 4.87 13.37 16.06
C ASP A 93 5.44 12.17 15.28
N GLU A 94 4.84 11.85 14.13
CA GLU A 94 5.27 10.75 13.26
C GLU A 94 6.62 11.06 12.61
N ILE A 95 6.89 12.33 12.29
CA ILE A 95 8.17 12.76 11.72
C ILE A 95 9.30 12.58 12.75
N LEU A 96 9.05 12.93 14.02
CA LEU A 96 10.01 12.71 15.10
C LEU A 96 10.31 11.22 15.31
N GLU A 97 9.26 10.38 15.32
CA GLU A 97 9.43 8.93 15.50
C GLU A 97 10.17 8.28 14.32
N LEU A 98 9.88 8.71 13.10
CA LEU A 98 10.45 8.13 11.88
C LEU A 98 11.76 8.78 11.44
N SER A 99 12.20 9.84 12.13
CA SER A 99 13.41 10.61 11.85
C SER A 99 14.62 9.71 11.67
N SER A 100 14.88 8.80 12.62
CA SER A 100 15.98 7.84 12.55
C SER A 100 15.83 6.82 11.43
N ASP A 101 14.62 6.33 11.20
CA ASP A 101 14.33 5.26 10.22
C ASP A 101 14.42 5.75 8.77
N LEU A 102 14.08 7.02 8.55
CA LEU A 102 14.13 7.72 7.27
C LEU A 102 15.47 8.46 7.05
N GLY A 103 16.33 8.52 8.06
CA GLY A 103 17.63 9.19 7.99
C GLY A 103 17.54 10.71 8.05
N PHE A 104 16.42 11.25 8.52
CA PHE A 104 16.28 12.68 8.79
C PHE A 104 17.00 13.06 10.09
N LYS A 105 17.44 14.31 10.18
CA LYS A 105 18.09 14.87 11.38
C LYS A 105 17.16 15.88 12.06
N PHE A 106 15.90 15.47 12.28
CA PHE A 106 14.95 16.29 13.01
C PHE A 106 15.06 16.07 14.52
N THR A 107 15.01 17.17 15.26
CA THR A 107 14.95 17.28 16.72
C THR A 107 13.63 17.94 17.10
N LYS A 108 13.26 17.88 18.38
CA LYS A 108 12.05 18.55 18.91
C LYS A 108 12.01 20.06 18.61
N SER A 109 13.15 20.69 18.38
CA SER A 109 13.27 22.13 18.13
C SER A 109 13.19 22.53 16.66
N ASN A 110 13.38 21.61 15.71
CA ASN A 110 13.45 21.94 14.27
C ASN A 110 12.54 21.09 13.37
N VAL A 111 11.72 20.22 13.97
CA VAL A 111 10.81 19.36 13.23
C VAL A 111 9.68 20.20 12.60
N PRO A 112 9.35 19.97 11.31
CA PRO A 112 8.23 20.65 10.67
C PRO A 112 6.87 20.13 11.17
N ASP A 113 5.82 20.93 11.01
CA ASP A 113 4.46 20.55 11.40
C ASP A 113 3.89 19.37 10.58
N SER A 114 4.28 19.30 9.31
CA SER A 114 3.91 18.21 8.41
C SER A 114 4.95 18.00 7.31
N MET A 115 5.01 16.79 6.79
CA MET A 115 5.89 16.40 5.70
C MET A 115 5.15 15.45 4.76
N ASN A 116 5.29 15.69 3.45
CA ASN A 116 4.74 14.83 2.42
C ASN A 116 5.87 14.08 1.72
N LEU A 117 5.75 12.75 1.61
CA LEU A 117 6.68 11.89 0.90
C LEU A 117 5.94 11.12 -0.20
N SER A 118 6.53 10.93 -1.37
CA SER A 118 5.87 10.15 -2.43
C SER A 118 5.74 8.67 -2.03
N LEU A 119 4.58 8.07 -2.27
CA LEU A 119 4.37 6.63 -2.04
C LEU A 119 5.11 5.78 -3.08
N THR A 120 5.06 6.21 -4.34
CA THR A 120 5.64 5.49 -5.47
C THR A 120 6.69 6.34 -6.19
N VAL A 121 7.70 5.68 -6.75
CA VAL A 121 8.60 6.27 -7.76
C VAL A 121 7.85 6.39 -9.08
N PHE A 122 7.06 5.36 -9.41
CA PHE A 122 6.08 5.40 -10.48
C PHE A 122 4.96 4.37 -10.24
N SER A 123 3.79 4.64 -10.81
CA SER A 123 2.72 3.68 -11.04
C SER A 123 2.20 3.80 -12.46
N THR A 124 2.46 2.80 -13.31
CA THR A 124 2.16 2.87 -14.74
C THR A 124 1.32 1.70 -15.22
N TYR A 125 0.38 1.98 -16.12
CA TYR A 125 -0.48 0.98 -16.73
C TYR A 125 0.00 0.62 -18.14
N TYR A 126 0.33 -0.66 -18.33
CA TYR A 126 0.76 -1.22 -19.61
C TYR A 126 -0.45 -1.70 -20.40
N ARG A 127 -0.98 -0.82 -21.27
CA ARG A 127 -2.24 -1.07 -22.02
C ARG A 127 -2.25 -2.38 -22.80
N ASN A 128 -1.15 -2.70 -23.48
CA ASN A 128 -1.03 -3.90 -24.33
C ASN A 128 -0.92 -5.19 -23.51
N GLU A 129 -0.54 -5.10 -22.24
CA GLU A 129 -0.25 -6.25 -21.38
C GLU A 129 -1.32 -6.43 -20.28
N GLY A 130 -2.25 -5.48 -20.12
CA GLY A 130 -3.31 -5.56 -19.13
C GLY A 130 -2.77 -5.66 -17.70
N ARG A 131 -1.74 -4.88 -17.36
CA ARG A 131 -1.16 -4.86 -16.01
C ARG A 131 -0.70 -3.47 -15.58
N VAL A 132 -0.64 -3.26 -14.28
CA VAL A 132 -0.02 -2.10 -13.64
C VAL A 132 1.32 -2.52 -13.07
N GLY A 133 2.37 -1.74 -13.31
CA GLY A 133 3.66 -1.83 -12.61
C GLY A 133 3.78 -0.74 -11.57
N ILE A 134 4.21 -1.10 -10.36
CA ILE A 134 4.37 -0.19 -9.23
C ILE A 134 5.78 -0.34 -8.66
N LYS A 135 6.50 0.77 -8.58
CA LYS A 135 7.77 0.86 -7.86
C LYS A 135 7.58 1.77 -6.65
N PHE A 136 7.74 1.23 -5.45
CA PHE A 136 7.66 2.02 -4.20
C PHE A 136 8.92 2.86 -3.99
N THR A 137 8.79 3.98 -3.30
CA THR A 137 9.95 4.77 -2.85
C THR A 137 10.69 4.08 -1.70
N LYS A 138 11.93 4.50 -1.44
CA LYS A 138 12.73 3.98 -0.31
C LYS A 138 12.08 4.34 1.03
N GLU A 139 11.43 5.48 1.08
CA GLU A 139 10.68 5.99 2.22
C GLU A 139 9.44 5.13 2.44
N ALA A 140 8.62 4.90 1.40
CA ALA A 140 7.43 4.06 1.48
C ALA A 140 7.73 2.63 1.92
N LYS A 141 8.85 2.08 1.45
CA LYS A 141 9.32 0.74 1.82
C LYS A 141 9.43 0.52 3.33
N ARG A 142 9.79 1.55 4.12
CA ARG A 142 9.86 1.47 5.60
C ARG A 142 8.51 1.18 6.25
N PHE A 143 7.41 1.50 5.59
CA PHE A 143 6.05 1.25 6.08
C PHE A 143 5.50 -0.13 5.66
N LEU A 144 6.15 -0.80 4.71
CA LEU A 144 5.64 -2.00 4.04
C LEU A 144 6.41 -3.27 4.36
N CYS A 145 7.67 -3.17 4.81
CA CYS A 145 8.54 -4.31 5.06
C CYS A 145 9.30 -4.20 6.39
N LYS A 146 10.03 -5.25 6.77
CA LYS A 146 10.72 -5.36 8.08
C LYS A 146 9.78 -5.08 9.26
N LEU A 147 8.52 -5.48 9.15
CA LEU A 147 7.46 -5.26 10.15
C LEU A 147 7.56 -6.32 11.25
N ILE A 148 8.64 -6.26 12.02
CA ILE A 148 8.98 -7.17 13.12
C ILE A 148 8.81 -6.39 14.44
N GLY A 149 8.38 -7.06 15.51
CA GLY A 149 8.17 -6.44 16.83
C GLY A 149 6.70 -6.27 17.21
N GLU A 150 6.44 -5.33 18.13
CA GLU A 150 5.16 -5.16 18.82
C GLU A 150 3.96 -5.00 17.88
N GLU A 151 2.88 -5.74 18.16
CA GLU A 151 1.67 -5.73 17.32
C GLU A 151 1.03 -4.34 17.23
N LYS A 152 1.15 -3.51 18.27
CA LYS A 152 0.53 -2.17 18.35
C LYS A 152 1.06 -1.15 17.33
N ARG A 153 2.19 -1.39 16.67
CA ARG A 153 2.77 -0.49 15.65
C ARG A 153 2.28 -0.75 14.23
N TYR A 154 1.56 -1.86 14.03
CA TYR A 154 1.22 -2.34 12.69
C TYR A 154 -0.26 -2.67 12.57
N THR A 155 -0.83 -2.39 11.40
CA THR A 155 -2.20 -2.79 11.06
C THR A 155 -2.13 -4.00 10.13
N THR A 156 -2.85 -5.07 10.48
CA THR A 156 -2.93 -6.28 9.65
C THR A 156 -4.35 -6.51 9.17
N GLN A 157 -4.56 -6.53 7.86
CA GLN A 157 -5.86 -6.69 7.22
C GLN A 157 -5.91 -7.95 6.37
N VAL A 158 -7.11 -8.52 6.20
CA VAL A 158 -7.33 -9.61 5.24
C VAL A 158 -7.51 -9.00 3.85
N LEU A 159 -6.69 -9.41 2.89
CA LEU A 159 -6.70 -8.88 1.52
C LEU A 159 -8.11 -8.90 0.93
N LEU A 160 -8.76 -10.06 1.01
CA LEU A 160 -10.07 -10.29 0.42
C LEU A 160 -11.13 -9.33 0.99
N SER A 161 -11.07 -9.05 2.29
CA SER A 161 -11.99 -8.12 2.95
C SER A 161 -11.82 -6.71 2.39
N VAL A 162 -10.59 -6.23 2.21
CA VAL A 162 -10.35 -4.87 1.71
C VAL A 162 -10.79 -4.74 0.25
N VAL A 163 -10.41 -5.69 -0.60
CA VAL A 163 -10.62 -5.54 -2.05
C VAL A 163 -12.08 -5.70 -2.48
N ARG A 164 -12.91 -6.38 -1.66
CA ARG A 164 -14.35 -6.54 -1.91
C ARG A 164 -15.21 -5.40 -1.41
N LEU A 165 -14.69 -4.55 -0.52
CA LEU A 165 -15.42 -3.35 -0.13
C LEU A 165 -15.60 -2.43 -1.34
N THR A 166 -16.74 -1.74 -1.36
CA THR A 166 -17.11 -0.80 -2.44
C THR A 166 -17.13 0.64 -1.95
N SER A 167 -17.17 0.86 -0.63
CA SER A 167 -17.20 2.19 -0.01
C SER A 167 -15.87 2.51 0.67
N VAL A 168 -15.38 3.74 0.43
CA VAL A 168 -14.20 4.29 1.10
C VAL A 168 -14.40 4.30 2.62
N ASN A 169 -15.58 4.72 3.09
CA ASN A 169 -15.91 4.76 4.52
C ASN A 169 -15.90 3.38 5.16
N ALA A 170 -16.46 2.38 4.47
CA ALA A 170 -16.44 1.00 4.95
C ALA A 170 -15.01 0.44 5.03
N ALA A 171 -14.17 0.76 4.05
CA ALA A 171 -12.76 0.38 4.07
C ALA A 171 -11.97 1.07 5.20
N SER A 172 -12.23 2.35 5.44
CA SER A 172 -11.61 3.10 6.54
C SER A 172 -12.06 2.61 7.91
N LEU A 173 -13.35 2.29 8.08
CA LEU A 173 -13.86 1.68 9.31
C LEU A 173 -13.25 0.28 9.54
N TYR A 174 -13.18 -0.54 8.49
CA TYR A 174 -12.53 -1.85 8.57
C TYR A 174 -11.05 -1.72 8.97
N GLN A 175 -10.32 -0.80 8.36
CA GLN A 175 -8.93 -0.52 8.72
C GLN A 175 -8.79 -0.08 10.19
N LEU A 176 -9.69 0.76 10.68
CA LEU A 176 -9.70 1.20 12.08
C LEU A 176 -9.92 0.02 13.03
N ILE A 177 -10.90 -0.83 12.75
CA ILE A 177 -11.17 -2.05 13.54
C ILE A 177 -9.91 -2.92 13.58
N ARG A 178 -9.25 -3.13 12.43
CA ARG A 178 -8.04 -3.96 12.28
C ARG A 178 -6.76 -3.36 12.83
N LYS A 179 -6.77 -2.07 13.19
CA LYS A 179 -5.70 -1.41 13.93
C LYS A 179 -5.83 -1.70 15.43
N ILE A 180 -7.06 -1.82 15.93
CA ILE A 180 -7.37 -2.03 17.34
C ILE A 180 -7.34 -3.52 17.71
N TYR A 181 -7.80 -4.38 16.79
CA TYR A 181 -7.94 -5.84 16.96
C TYR A 181 -7.24 -6.62 15.83
#